data_AF-A0A3B8ULJ9-F1
#
_entry.id   AF-A0A3B8ULJ9-F1
#
_cell.length_a   1.000
_cell.length_b   1.000
_cell.length_c   1.000
_cell.angle_alpha   90.00
_cell.angle_beta   90.00
_cell.angle_gamma   90.00
#
_symmetry.space_group_name_H-M   'P 1'
#
loop_
_entity.id
_entity.type
_entity.pdbx_description
1 polymer ?
#
loop_
_entity_poly.entity_id
_entity_poly.type
_entity_poly.pdbx_seq_one_letter_code
_entity_poly.pdbx_strand_id
1 'polypeptide(L)'
;MRVAADGYIDLSDGRRVRTPGFHDQQVEPVPESEALSYLLSRSFPGHRRIVRGLRLEERKRIRLAMWADSGSERMTLVDRVWRAITQPASPPSNPEEPELIQVIQYEHWAHPIHLDGARTRVIPRGGMSLAEVPKEMILRLDGQLTA
;
A
#
# COMPACT_ATOMS: atom_id res chain seq x y z
N MET A 1 -4.92 -34.71 29.32
CA MET A 1 -5.69 -33.74 28.53
C MET A 1 -5.87 -34.33 27.14
N ARG A 2 -7.07 -34.80 26.80
CA ARG A 2 -7.37 -35.37 25.48
C ARG A 2 -7.94 -34.25 24.62
N VAL A 3 -7.19 -33.87 23.59
CA VAL A 3 -7.66 -32.96 22.55
C VAL A 3 -8.46 -33.81 21.56
N ALA A 4 -9.76 -33.57 21.45
CA ALA A 4 -10.57 -34.14 20.39
C ALA A 4 -10.33 -33.31 19.11
N ALA A 5 -10.24 -33.98 17.97
CA ALA A 5 -9.70 -33.47 16.70
C ALA A 5 -10.67 -32.58 15.91
N ASP A 6 -11.68 -32.02 16.56
CA ASP A 6 -12.87 -31.40 15.95
C ASP A 6 -13.07 -29.91 16.33
N GLY A 7 -12.06 -29.27 16.94
CA GLY A 7 -11.86 -27.82 16.81
C GLY A 7 -12.82 -26.89 17.55
N TYR A 8 -13.70 -27.38 18.42
CA TYR A 8 -14.52 -26.51 19.28
C TYR A 8 -13.95 -26.43 20.70
N ILE A 9 -13.76 -25.20 21.19
CA ILE A 9 -13.35 -24.91 22.58
C ILE A 9 -14.62 -24.71 23.41
N ASP A 10 -14.76 -25.52 24.45
CA ASP A 10 -15.81 -25.37 25.46
C ASP A 10 -15.53 -24.12 26.31
N LEU A 11 -16.44 -23.14 26.27
CA LEU A 11 -16.33 -21.85 26.96
C LEU A 11 -16.79 -21.90 28.43
N SER A 12 -17.09 -23.10 28.95
CA SER A 12 -17.65 -23.30 30.29
C SER A 12 -16.62 -23.29 31.43
N ASP A 13 -15.31 -23.24 31.13
CA ASP A 13 -14.26 -23.20 32.15
C ASP A 13 -13.87 -21.74 32.48
N GLY A 14 -14.26 -21.27 33.66
CA GLY A 14 -14.02 -19.92 34.18
C GLY A 14 -12.55 -19.60 34.50
N ARG A 15 -11.62 -20.50 34.19
CA ARG A 15 -10.19 -20.18 34.16
C ARG A 15 -9.96 -19.25 32.98
N ARG A 16 -9.46 -18.03 33.24
CA ARG A 16 -8.93 -17.13 32.21
C ARG A 16 -7.89 -17.90 31.38
N VAL A 17 -8.34 -18.50 30.28
CA VAL A 17 -7.48 -19.02 29.23
C VAL A 17 -6.76 -17.77 28.72
N ARG A 18 -5.49 -17.63 29.08
CA ARG A 18 -4.59 -16.74 28.36
C ARG A 18 -4.64 -17.22 26.93
N THR A 19 -5.37 -16.50 26.07
CA THR A 19 -5.27 -16.65 24.62
C THR A 19 -3.78 -16.73 24.31
N PRO A 20 -3.30 -17.79 23.63
CA PRO A 20 -1.91 -17.89 23.24
C PRO A 20 -1.53 -16.57 22.61
N GLY A 21 -0.66 -15.83 23.31
CA GLY A 21 -0.30 -14.48 22.94
C GLY A 21 0.35 -14.48 21.58
N PHE A 22 0.14 -13.38 20.85
CA PHE A 22 1.09 -12.77 19.92
C PHE A 22 2.38 -13.58 19.74
N HIS A 23 2.31 -14.63 18.91
CA HIS A 23 3.51 -15.16 18.30
C HIS A 23 3.74 -14.26 17.10
N ASP A 24 4.71 -13.37 17.31
CA ASP A 24 5.73 -12.89 16.39
C ASP A 24 6.03 -13.91 15.27
N GLN A 25 5.05 -14.20 14.41
CA GLN A 25 5.31 -14.75 13.10
C GLN A 25 6.21 -13.70 12.47
N GLN A 26 7.47 -14.06 12.28
CA GLN A 26 8.43 -13.26 11.52
C GLN A 26 7.89 -13.18 10.10
N VAL A 27 6.96 -12.26 9.88
CA VAL A 27 6.37 -12.03 8.58
C VAL A 27 7.51 -11.49 7.73
N GLU A 28 7.96 -12.30 6.78
CA GLU A 28 8.98 -11.87 5.84
C GLU A 28 8.43 -10.73 4.98
N PRO A 29 9.18 -9.62 4.84
CA PRO A 29 8.71 -8.48 4.07
C PRO A 29 8.57 -8.89 2.59
N VAL A 30 7.47 -8.49 1.96
CA VAL A 30 7.30 -8.57 0.49
C VAL A 30 8.48 -7.87 -0.20
N PRO A 31 9.04 -8.36 -1.31
CA PRO A 31 9.95 -7.58 -2.15
C PRO A 31 9.39 -6.17 -2.41
N GLU A 32 10.25 -5.16 -2.42
CA GLU A 32 9.76 -3.77 -2.43
C GLU A 32 8.99 -3.42 -3.71
N SER A 33 9.41 -3.89 -4.89
CA SER A 33 8.67 -3.74 -6.16
C SER A 33 7.26 -4.30 -6.08
N GLU A 34 7.12 -5.52 -5.56
CA GLU A 34 5.83 -6.20 -5.40
C GLU A 34 4.97 -5.49 -4.35
N ALA A 35 5.56 -5.06 -3.23
CA ALA A 35 4.85 -4.33 -2.18
C ALA A 35 4.30 -3.00 -2.70
N LEU A 36 5.11 -2.25 -3.46
CA LEU A 36 4.74 -0.98 -4.07
C LEU A 36 3.66 -1.18 -5.12
N SER A 37 3.85 -2.14 -6.03
CA SER A 37 2.86 -2.48 -7.06
C SER A 37 1.50 -2.85 -6.44
N TYR A 38 1.52 -3.66 -5.38
CA TYR A 38 0.32 -4.04 -4.66
C TYR A 38 -0.36 -2.83 -4.02
N LEU A 39 0.40 -1.95 -3.35
CA LEU A 39 -0.11 -0.73 -2.73
C LEU A 39 -0.74 0.18 -3.79
N LEU A 40 -0.03 0.43 -4.89
CA LEU A 40 -0.41 1.33 -5.97
C LEU A 40 -1.53 0.79 -6.88
N SER A 41 -1.84 -0.51 -6.80
CA SER A 41 -3.03 -1.09 -7.43
C SER A 41 -4.35 -0.60 -6.81
N ARG A 42 -4.29 0.11 -5.67
CA ARG A 42 -5.45 0.62 -4.94
C ARG A 42 -5.68 2.10 -5.21
N SER A 43 -6.87 2.57 -4.85
CA SER A 43 -7.22 3.99 -4.84
C SER A 43 -7.47 4.42 -3.41
N PHE A 44 -6.86 5.53 -3.01
CA PHE A 44 -6.92 6.04 -1.65
C PHE A 44 -7.77 7.30 -1.59
N PRO A 45 -8.56 7.49 -0.52
CA PRO A 45 -9.29 8.73 -0.32
C PRO A 45 -8.34 9.89 0.02
N GLY A 46 -8.73 11.09 -0.42
CA GLY A 46 -7.98 12.33 -0.22
C GLY A 46 -6.86 12.50 -1.23
N HIS A 47 -6.37 13.75 -1.32
CA HIS A 47 -5.28 14.13 -2.22
C HIS A 47 -3.96 14.06 -1.49
N ARG A 48 -3.11 13.10 -1.89
CA ARG A 48 -1.82 12.85 -1.25
C ARG A 48 -0.75 12.56 -2.28
N ARG A 49 0.50 12.86 -1.95
CA ARG A 49 1.70 12.51 -2.73
C ARG A 49 2.63 11.64 -1.90
N ILE A 50 3.37 10.74 -2.54
CA ILE A 50 4.37 9.91 -1.87
C ILE A 50 5.61 10.74 -1.62
N VAL A 51 6.11 10.71 -0.39
CA VAL A 51 7.28 11.51 0.04
C VAL A 51 8.49 10.65 0.40
N ARG A 52 8.35 9.33 0.43
CA ARG A 52 9.43 8.37 0.72
C ARG A 52 9.06 6.94 0.30
N GLY A 53 10.06 6.09 0.16
CA GLY A 53 9.91 4.65 -0.07
C GLY A 53 9.37 3.86 1.14
N LEU A 54 9.09 2.58 0.89
CA LEU A 54 8.56 1.64 1.87
C LEU A 54 9.68 1.12 2.79
N ARG A 55 9.44 1.20 4.10
CA ARG A 55 10.29 0.58 5.12
C ARG A 55 9.95 -0.90 5.28
N LEU A 56 10.86 -1.64 5.92
CA LEU A 56 10.71 -3.07 6.18
C LEU A 56 9.37 -3.41 6.86
N GLU A 57 8.98 -2.65 7.90
CA GLU A 57 7.71 -2.85 8.61
C GLU A 57 6.47 -2.56 7.75
N GLU A 58 6.57 -1.62 6.81
CA GLU A 58 5.49 -1.33 5.86
C GLU A 58 5.35 -2.47 4.85
N ARG A 59 6.47 -3.03 4.37
CA ARG A 59 6.47 -4.22 3.50
C ARG A 59 5.89 -5.46 4.20
N LYS A 60 6.15 -5.64 5.50
CA LYS A 60 5.49 -6.69 6.30
C LYS A 60 3.98 -6.47 6.42
N ARG A 61 3.54 -5.23 6.63
CA ARG A 61 2.10 -4.90 6.66
C ARG A 61 1.44 -5.14 5.31
N ILE A 62 2.13 -4.88 4.20
CA ILE A 62 1.63 -5.24 2.88
C ILE A 62 1.51 -6.76 2.74
N ARG A 63 2.46 -7.56 3.24
CA ARG A 63 2.33 -9.03 3.28
C ARG A 63 1.04 -9.45 4.00
N LEU A 64 0.80 -8.91 5.19
CA LEU A 64 -0.42 -9.19 5.95
C LEU A 64 -1.68 -8.79 5.17
N ALA A 65 -1.66 -7.65 4.48
CA ALA A 65 -2.79 -7.20 3.68
C ALA A 65 -3.09 -8.13 2.49
N MET A 66 -2.04 -8.70 1.87
CA MET A 66 -2.17 -9.69 0.81
C MET A 66 -2.84 -10.97 1.30
N TRP A 67 -2.58 -11.37 2.55
CA TRP A 67 -3.16 -12.56 3.18
C TRP A 67 -4.49 -12.32 3.90
N ALA A 68 -4.90 -11.06 4.09
CA ALA A 68 -6.13 -10.74 4.80
C ALA A 68 -7.36 -11.35 4.12
N ASP A 69 -8.19 -12.04 4.91
CA ASP A 69 -9.38 -12.77 4.47
C ASP A 69 -10.55 -11.82 4.11
N SER A 70 -10.49 -10.56 4.53
CA SER A 70 -11.52 -9.57 4.24
C SER A 70 -10.97 -8.34 3.52
N GLY A 71 -11.80 -7.76 2.63
CA GLY A 71 -11.48 -6.50 1.96
C GLY A 71 -11.30 -5.33 2.93
N SER A 72 -12.07 -5.30 4.03
CA SER A 72 -11.99 -4.24 5.05
C SER A 72 -10.68 -4.26 5.82
N GLU A 73 -10.23 -5.45 6.24
CA GLU A 73 -8.96 -5.62 6.94
C GLU A 73 -7.78 -5.27 6.03
N ARG A 74 -7.80 -5.79 4.79
CA ARG A 74 -6.82 -5.43 3.75
C ARG A 74 -6.71 -3.92 3.56
N MET A 75 -7.84 -3.24 3.38
CA MET A 75 -7.85 -1.79 3.18
C MET A 75 -7.37 -1.04 4.42
N THR A 76 -7.65 -1.54 5.62
CA THR A 76 -7.14 -0.94 6.87
C THR A 76 -5.61 -1.03 6.97
N LEU A 77 -5.03 -2.17 6.61
CA LEU A 77 -3.58 -2.37 6.60
C LEU A 77 -2.89 -1.50 5.56
N VAL A 78 -3.46 -1.46 4.35
CA VAL A 78 -2.95 -0.68 3.22
C VAL A 78 -3.09 0.83 3.47
N ASP A 79 -4.20 1.31 4.03
CA ASP A 79 -4.40 2.73 4.35
C ASP A 79 -3.38 3.22 5.40
N ARG A 80 -3.03 2.39 6.38
CA ARG A 80 -1.97 2.72 7.35
C ARG A 80 -0.61 2.90 6.68
N VAL A 81 -0.25 2.00 5.75
CA VAL A 81 0.98 2.13 4.98
C VAL A 81 0.94 3.38 4.10
N TRP A 82 -0.16 3.59 3.39
CA TRP A 82 -0.36 4.77 2.55
C TRP A 82 -0.15 6.07 3.33
N ARG A 83 -0.83 6.25 4.47
CA ARG A 83 -0.69 7.44 5.32
C ARG A 83 0.73 7.63 5.85
N ALA A 84 1.46 6.55 6.11
CA ALA A 84 2.82 6.61 6.63
C ALA A 84 3.83 7.14 5.60
N ILE A 85 3.63 6.84 4.31
CA ILE A 85 4.57 7.19 3.23
C ILE A 85 4.15 8.44 2.43
N THR A 86 2.98 8.99 2.71
CA THR A 86 2.40 10.11 1.95
C THR A 86 2.12 11.33 2.80
N GLN A 87 2.07 12.49 2.16
CA GLN A 87 1.61 13.75 2.76
C GLN A 87 0.45 14.33 1.95
N PRO A 88 -0.40 15.18 2.55
CA PRO A 88 -1.40 15.94 1.81
C PRO A 88 -0.79 16.68 0.62
N ALA A 89 -1.50 16.67 -0.50
CA ALA A 89 -1.21 17.49 -1.68
C ALA A 89 -2.30 18.54 -1.84
N SER A 90 -2.01 19.60 -2.59
CA SER A 90 -3.06 20.54 -3.02
C SER A 90 -4.13 19.79 -3.81
N PRO A 91 -5.40 20.22 -3.73
CA PRO A 91 -6.45 19.65 -4.55
C PRO A 91 -6.17 19.88 -6.05
N PRO A 92 -6.72 19.02 -6.94
CA PRO A 92 -6.57 19.21 -8.37
C PRO A 92 -7.22 20.52 -8.81
N SER A 93 -6.68 21.10 -9.87
CA SER A 93 -7.16 22.33 -10.50
C SER A 93 -8.56 22.14 -11.07
N ASN A 94 -8.84 20.95 -11.61
CA ASN A 94 -10.14 20.53 -12.09
C ASN A 94 -10.50 19.16 -11.46
N PRO A 95 -11.52 19.06 -10.58
CA PRO A 95 -11.90 17.79 -9.96
C PRO A 95 -12.56 16.79 -10.92
N GLU A 96 -12.99 17.21 -12.11
CA GLU A 96 -13.62 16.35 -13.11
C GLU A 96 -12.60 15.59 -13.97
N GLU A 97 -11.34 16.01 -13.96
CA GLU A 97 -10.27 15.43 -14.75
C GLU A 97 -9.13 14.90 -13.86
N PRO A 98 -8.55 13.73 -14.18
CA PRO A 98 -7.39 13.25 -13.45
C PRO A 98 -6.17 14.17 -13.65
N GLU A 99 -5.64 14.72 -12.57
CA GLU A 99 -4.44 15.56 -12.59
C GLU A 99 -3.20 14.76 -12.17
N LEU A 100 -2.20 14.65 -13.05
CA LEU A 100 -0.93 14.00 -12.72
C LEU A 100 -0.14 14.85 -11.71
N ILE A 101 0.20 14.27 -10.56
CA ILE A 101 0.95 14.97 -9.51
C ILE A 101 2.35 14.41 -9.26
N GLN A 102 2.60 13.16 -9.63
CA GLN A 102 3.87 12.49 -9.38
C GLN A 102 4.00 11.26 -10.26
N VAL A 103 5.21 10.93 -10.71
CA VAL A 103 5.52 9.63 -11.31
C VAL A 103 6.47 8.90 -10.39
N ILE A 104 6.09 7.70 -9.93
CA ILE A 104 6.97 6.84 -9.15
C ILE A 104 7.62 5.84 -10.08
N GLN A 105 8.94 5.90 -10.20
CA GLN A 105 9.70 4.88 -10.91
C GLN A 105 10.16 3.81 -9.93
N TYR A 106 9.96 2.54 -10.30
CA TYR A 106 10.61 1.41 -9.64
C TYR A 106 11.08 0.43 -10.71
N GLU A 107 12.39 0.14 -10.73
CA GLU A 107 13.03 -0.63 -11.79
C GLU A 107 12.67 -0.09 -13.20
N HIS A 108 12.01 -0.93 -14.02
CA HIS A 108 11.58 -0.65 -15.39
C HIS A 108 10.12 -0.19 -15.48
N TRP A 109 9.44 -0.04 -14.34
CA TRP A 109 8.05 0.40 -14.26
C TRP A 109 7.96 1.86 -13.81
N ALA A 110 6.98 2.54 -14.37
CA ALA A 110 6.54 3.86 -13.95
C ALA A 110 5.09 3.78 -13.48
N HIS A 111 4.79 4.41 -12.36
CA HIS A 111 3.45 4.50 -11.78
C HIS A 111 3.04 5.98 -11.71
N PRO A 112 2.34 6.50 -12.72
CA PRO A 112 1.85 7.87 -12.72
C PRO A 112 0.69 8.03 -11.72
N ILE A 113 0.95 8.76 -10.64
CA ILE A 113 -0.01 9.05 -9.57
C ILE A 113 -0.80 10.29 -9.93
N HIS A 114 -2.12 10.12 -9.97
CA HIS A 114 -3.07 11.17 -10.28
C HIS A 114 -3.95 11.49 -9.08
N LEU A 115 -4.37 12.75 -8.98
CA LEU A 115 -5.53 13.18 -8.20
C LEU A 115 -6.76 13.09 -9.10
N ASP A 116 -7.73 12.29 -8.70
CA ASP A 116 -8.93 11.99 -9.47
C ASP A 116 -10.17 12.14 -8.58
N GLY A 117 -10.96 13.19 -8.83
CA GLY A 117 -12.06 13.57 -7.94
C GLY A 117 -11.58 13.73 -6.50
N ALA A 118 -12.08 12.89 -5.59
CA ALA A 118 -11.71 12.89 -4.17
C ALA A 118 -10.63 11.86 -3.79
N ARG A 119 -9.89 11.32 -4.75
CA ARG A 119 -8.96 10.19 -4.54
C ARG A 119 -7.58 10.44 -5.14
N THR A 120 -6.60 9.72 -4.60
CA THR A 120 -5.30 9.51 -5.23
C THR A 120 -5.23 8.08 -5.78
N ARG A 121 -4.81 7.92 -7.03
CA ARG A 121 -4.69 6.60 -7.69
C ARG A 121 -3.68 6.61 -8.83
N VAL A 122 -3.23 5.43 -9.25
CA VAL A 122 -2.38 5.28 -10.44
C VAL A 122 -3.22 5.11 -11.70
N ILE A 123 -2.85 5.82 -12.76
CA ILE A 123 -3.48 5.77 -14.09
C ILE A 123 -2.36 5.72 -15.16
N PRO A 124 -2.32 4.70 -16.04
CA PRO A 124 -3.19 3.52 -16.08
C PRO A 124 -2.95 2.60 -14.87
N ARG A 125 -3.98 1.83 -14.49
CA ARG A 125 -3.87 0.89 -13.35
C ARG A 125 -2.75 -0.11 -13.60
N GLY A 126 -1.94 -0.38 -12.58
CA GLY A 126 -0.76 -1.26 -12.67
C GLY A 126 0.52 -0.52 -13.07
N GLY A 127 0.42 0.74 -13.51
CA GLY A 127 1.55 1.47 -14.07
C GLY A 127 1.76 1.15 -15.54
N MET A 128 2.90 1.59 -16.06
CA MET A 128 3.30 1.42 -17.45
C MET A 128 4.82 1.20 -17.53
N SER A 129 5.30 0.69 -18.65
CA SER A 129 6.73 0.57 -18.85
C SER A 129 7.38 1.95 -18.88
N LEU A 130 8.54 2.12 -18.24
CA LEU A 130 9.28 3.39 -18.28
C LEU A 130 9.61 3.80 -19.71
N ALA A 131 9.79 2.84 -20.62
CA ALA A 131 10.03 3.10 -22.04
C ALA A 131 8.82 3.71 -22.77
N GLU A 132 7.62 3.51 -22.23
CA GLU A 132 6.37 4.04 -22.78
C GLU A 132 6.02 5.42 -22.21
N VAL A 133 6.71 5.87 -21.14
CA VAL A 133 6.48 7.19 -20.56
C VAL A 133 7.06 8.23 -21.50
N PRO A 134 6.25 9.15 -22.06
CA PRO A 134 6.78 10.26 -22.82
C PRO A 134 7.79 11.02 -21.95
N LYS A 135 9.01 11.27 -22.47
CA LYS A 135 10.10 11.89 -21.70
C LYS A 135 9.69 13.21 -21.03
N GLU A 136 8.73 13.90 -21.64
CA GLU A 136 8.12 15.16 -21.20
C GLU A 136 7.29 15.02 -19.92
N MET A 137 6.80 13.82 -19.60
CA MET A 137 5.99 13.53 -18.40
C MET A 137 6.83 13.04 -17.21
N ILE A 138 8.15 12.86 -17.39
CA ILE A 138 9.05 12.43 -16.31
C ILE A 138 9.41 13.66 -15.44
N LEU A 139 8.50 14.02 -14.53
CA LEU A 139 8.81 14.95 -13.45
C LEU A 139 9.63 14.23 -12.39
N ARG A 140 10.96 14.42 -12.43
CA ARG A 140 11.88 13.94 -11.41
C ARG A 140 11.64 14.73 -10.12
N LEU A 141 10.92 14.13 -9.19
CA LEU A 141 10.64 14.68 -7.85
C LEU A 141 11.73 14.31 -6.84
N ASP A 142 12.98 14.25 -7.29
CA ASP A 142 14.12 14.45 -6.41
C ASP A 142 14.71 15.79 -6.81
N GLY A 143 14.90 16.67 -5.83
CA GLY A 143 15.69 17.90 -5.99
C GLY A 143 17.17 17.64 -6.25
N GLN A 144 17.50 16.63 -7.06
CA GLN A 144 18.83 16.34 -7.56
C GLN A 144 18.80 16.30 -9.09
N LEU A 145 19.34 17.37 -9.66
CA LEU A 145 19.93 17.39 -10.99
C LEU A 145 20.84 16.16 -11.15
N THR A 146 20.68 15.44 -12.25
CA THR A 146 21.79 14.65 -12.80
C THR A 146 22.15 15.22 -14.16
N ALA A 147 23.46 15.40 -14.32
CA ALA A 147 24.17 15.96 -15.45
C ALA A 147 23.88 15.25 -16.78
#